data_AF-A0A1W9S9E1-F1
#
_entry.id   AF-A0A1W9S9E1-F1
#
_cell.length_a   1.000
_cell.length_b   1.000
_cell.length_c   1.000
_cell.angle_alpha   90.00
_cell.angle_beta   90.00
_cell.angle_gamma   90.00
#
_symmetry.space_group_name_H-M   'P 1'
#
loop_
_entity.id
_entity.type
_entity.pdbx_description
1 polymer ?
#
loop_
_entity_poly.entity_id
_entity_poly.type
_entity_poly.pdbx_seq_one_letter_code
_entity_poly.pdbx_strand_id
1 'polypeptide(L)'
;MKNKLQYISTIIFFGSIWGITEATLGYVLHLIPGLSIYLSGSILFAFASYILYKAYSKTNSKTSLVYIGIVATLIKATNFFLPLTSVFKVINPMASILLESLFPLKSVRR
;
A
#
# COMPACT_ATOMS: atom_id res chain seq x y z
N MET A 1 -12.37 -15.44 -18.61
CA MET A 1 -11.55 -14.20 -18.67
C MET A 1 -12.27 -13.10 -17.93
N LYS A 2 -11.67 -12.46 -16.91
CA LYS A 2 -12.31 -11.32 -16.25
C LYS A 2 -12.39 -10.16 -17.24
N ASN A 3 -13.51 -9.45 -17.23
CA ASN A 3 -13.68 -8.26 -18.07
C ASN A 3 -12.54 -7.27 -17.75
N LYS A 4 -11.88 -6.71 -18.77
CA LYS A 4 -10.75 -5.77 -18.62
C LYS A 4 -11.09 -4.62 -17.66
N LEU A 5 -12.35 -4.18 -17.69
CA LEU A 5 -12.87 -3.17 -16.78
C LEU A 5 -12.85 -3.63 -15.31
N GLN A 6 -13.24 -4.88 -15.03
CA GLN A 6 -13.20 -5.43 -13.67
C GLN A 6 -11.77 -5.58 -13.14
N TYR A 7 -10.83 -5.93 -14.03
CA TYR A 7 -9.41 -6.01 -13.68
C TYR A 7 -8.85 -4.64 -13.26
N ILE A 8 -9.06 -3.62 -14.09
CA ILE A 8 -8.60 -2.24 -13.81
C ILE A 8 -9.30 -1.68 -12.57
N SER A 9 -10.62 -1.86 -12.45
CA SER A 9 -11.39 -1.44 -11.28
C SER A 9 -10.87 -2.07 -9.99
N THR A 10 -10.49 -3.35 -10.02
CA THR A 10 -9.90 -4.03 -8.86
C THR A 10 -8.56 -3.40 -8.45
N ILE A 11 -7.70 -3.08 -9.44
CA ILE A 11 -6.41 -2.44 -9.20
C ILE A 11 -6.61 -1.06 -8.56
N ILE A 12 -7.44 -0.22 -9.16
CA ILE A 12 -7.69 1.14 -8.68
C ILE A 12 -8.33 1.08 -7.28
N PHE A 13 -9.31 0.22 -7.07
CA PHE A 13 -10.01 0.10 -5.79
C PHE A 13 -9.08 -0.30 -4.64
N PHE A 14 -8.35 -1.40 -4.78
CA PHE A 14 -7.45 -1.86 -3.72
C PHE A 14 -6.23 -0.95 -3.55
N GLY A 15 -5.67 -0.44 -4.65
CA GLY A 15 -4.58 0.53 -4.60
C GLY A 15 -4.99 1.82 -3.91
N SER A 16 -6.23 2.28 -4.13
CA SER A 16 -6.76 3.48 -3.47
C SER A 16 -6.98 3.26 -1.98
N ILE A 17 -7.57 2.12 -1.58
CA ILE A 17 -7.75 1.82 -0.15
C ILE A 17 -6.38 1.79 0.54
N TRP A 18 -5.42 1.03 0.00
CA TRP A 18 -4.11 0.94 0.62
C TRP A 18 -3.39 2.30 0.66
N GLY A 19 -3.36 3.02 -0.47
CA GLY A 19 -2.71 4.32 -0.57
C GLY A 19 -3.30 5.37 0.38
N ILE A 20 -4.63 5.47 0.47
CA ILE A 20 -5.31 6.40 1.39
C ILE A 20 -5.03 6.02 2.83
N THR A 21 -5.11 4.74 3.20
CA THR A 21 -4.79 4.28 4.55
C THR A 21 -3.35 4.62 4.92
N GLU A 22 -2.39 4.37 4.04
CA GLU A 22 -0.98 4.68 4.29
C GLU A 22 -0.74 6.20 4.36
N ALA A 23 -1.37 6.98 3.48
CA ALA A 23 -1.25 8.44 3.45
C ALA A 23 -1.84 9.09 4.70
N THR A 24 -2.93 8.55 5.24
CA THR A 24 -3.64 9.08 6.42
C THR A 24 -3.10 8.50 7.72
N LEU A 25 -3.27 7.20 7.96
CA LEU A 25 -2.84 6.54 9.19
C LEU A 25 -1.33 6.60 9.33
N GLY A 26 -0.57 6.36 8.26
CA GLY A 26 0.88 6.47 8.30
C GLY A 26 1.34 7.89 8.64
N TYR A 27 0.65 8.93 8.14
CA TYR A 27 0.96 10.31 8.50
C TYR A 27 0.64 10.62 9.96
N VAL A 28 -0.56 10.26 10.44
CA VAL A 28 -0.99 10.49 11.83
C VAL A 28 -0.08 9.74 12.81
N LEU A 29 0.27 8.49 12.50
CA LEU A 29 1.17 7.68 13.35
C LEU A 29 2.56 8.29 13.46
N HIS A 30 3.04 8.98 12.43
CA HIS A 30 4.31 9.70 12.46
C HIS A 30 4.29 11.03 13.23
N LEU A 31 3.10 11.55 13.56
CA LEU A 31 2.94 12.74 14.40
C LEU A 31 2.93 12.43 15.89
N ILE A 32 2.67 11.18 16.29
CA ILE A 32 2.60 10.77 17.70
C ILE A 32 3.98 10.30 18.19
N PRO A 33 4.64 11.01 19.12
CA PRO A 33 5.90 10.58 19.71
C PRO A 33 5.69 9.28 20.51
N GLY A 34 6.49 8.23 20.24
CA GLY A 34 6.49 6.97 20.99
C GLY A 34 5.85 5.77 20.28
N LEU A 35 4.77 5.95 19.50
CA LEU A 35 4.09 4.84 18.80
C LEU A 35 4.68 4.54 17.41
N SER A 36 5.30 5.55 16.78
CA SER A 36 5.68 5.48 15.36
C SER A 36 6.84 4.55 15.04
N ILE A 37 7.73 4.28 16.01
CA ILE A 37 9.03 3.67 15.71
C ILE A 37 8.98 2.13 15.57
N TYR A 38 7.98 1.45 16.16
CA TYR A 38 7.89 -0.03 16.14
C TYR A 38 6.53 -0.60 15.70
N LEU A 39 5.41 0.08 15.98
CA LEU A 39 4.08 -0.48 15.73
C LEU A 39 3.50 -0.10 14.37
N SER A 40 3.80 1.11 13.88
CA SER A 40 3.18 1.63 12.65
C SER A 40 3.49 0.75 11.43
N GLY A 41 4.76 0.37 11.24
CA GLY A 41 5.17 -0.44 10.09
C GLY A 41 4.55 -1.84 10.08
N SER A 42 4.55 -2.53 11.22
CA SER A 42 4.05 -3.91 11.32
C SER A 42 2.54 -4.02 11.09
N ILE A 43 1.76 -3.05 11.60
CA ILE A 43 0.30 -3.01 11.43
C ILE A 43 -0.05 -2.70 9.97
N LEU A 44 0.59 -1.68 9.40
CA LEU A 44 0.36 -1.29 8.00
C LEU A 44 0.82 -2.37 7.03
N PHE A 45 1.90 -3.09 7.33
CA PHE A 45 2.36 -4.25 6.57
C PHE A 45 1.34 -5.40 6.62
N ALA A 46 0.83 -5.77 7.80
CA ALA A 46 -0.21 -6.81 7.89
C ALA A 46 -1.48 -6.43 7.11
N PHE A 47 -1.87 -5.15 7.17
CA PHE A 47 -3.00 -4.61 6.41
C PHE A 47 -2.75 -4.64 4.89
N ALA A 48 -1.57 -4.20 4.44
CA ALA A 48 -1.13 -4.25 3.06
C ALA A 48 -1.17 -5.68 2.51
N SER A 49 -0.59 -6.62 3.23
CA SER A 49 -0.60 -8.04 2.91
C SER A 49 -2.03 -8.61 2.81
N TYR A 50 -2.95 -8.18 3.68
CA TYR A 50 -4.37 -8.57 3.58
C TYR A 50 -5.05 -8.01 2.33
N ILE A 51 -4.77 -6.75 1.98
CA ILE A 51 -5.26 -6.12 0.75
C ILE A 51 -4.76 -6.88 -0.48
N LEU A 52 -3.46 -7.16 -0.55
CA LEU A 52 -2.86 -7.88 -1.66
C LEU A 52 -3.41 -9.32 -1.77
N TYR A 53 -3.63 -10.00 -0.65
CA TYR A 53 -4.31 -11.30 -0.64
C TYR A 53 -5.72 -11.24 -1.24
N LYS A 54 -6.54 -10.26 -0.82
CA LYS A 54 -7.89 -10.08 -1.36
C LYS A 54 -7.88 -9.64 -2.83
N ALA A 55 -6.93 -8.83 -3.23
CA ALA A 55 -6.77 -8.45 -4.64
C ALA A 55 -6.34 -9.64 -5.50
N TYR A 56 -5.44 -10.48 -5.00
CA TYR A 56 -4.96 -11.67 -5.69
C TYR A 56 -6.08 -12.69 -5.89
N SER A 57 -6.84 -13.00 -4.84
CA SER A 57 -7.99 -13.92 -4.98
C SER A 57 -9.04 -13.42 -5.98
N LYS A 58 -9.12 -12.11 -6.22
CA LYS A 58 -9.96 -11.54 -7.29
C LYS A 58 -9.28 -11.49 -8.65
N THR A 59 -7.97 -11.34 -8.77
CA THR A 59 -7.33 -11.11 -10.09
C THR A 59 -6.56 -12.31 -10.62
N ASN A 60 -6.20 -13.27 -9.76
CA ASN A 60 -5.30 -14.39 -10.03
C ASN A 60 -4.05 -13.99 -10.82
N SER A 61 -3.56 -12.77 -10.59
CA SER A 61 -2.46 -12.16 -11.34
C SER A 61 -1.50 -11.54 -10.34
N LYS A 62 -0.20 -11.83 -10.50
CA LYS A 62 0.84 -11.16 -9.69
C LYS A 62 1.10 -9.75 -10.20
N THR A 63 0.92 -9.52 -11.50
CA THR A 63 1.09 -8.20 -12.13
C THR A 63 0.08 -7.18 -11.61
N SER A 64 -1.16 -7.59 -11.30
CA SER A 64 -2.15 -6.69 -10.69
C SER A 64 -1.70 -6.19 -9.32
N LEU A 65 -0.98 -7.01 -8.55
CA LEU A 65 -0.47 -6.63 -7.23
C LEU A 65 0.57 -5.52 -7.35
N VAL A 66 1.47 -5.60 -8.33
CA VAL A 66 2.44 -4.54 -8.62
C VAL A 66 1.72 -3.25 -9.03
N TYR A 67 0.71 -3.33 -9.89
CA TYR A 67 -0.07 -2.14 -10.27
C TYR A 67 -0.83 -1.53 -9.07
N ILE A 68 -1.34 -2.37 -8.16
CA ILE A 68 -1.96 -1.91 -6.90
C ILE A 68 -0.93 -1.15 -6.05
N GLY A 69 0.28 -1.68 -5.92
CA GLY A 69 1.38 -1.01 -5.24
C GLY A 69 1.72 0.33 -5.86
N ILE A 70 1.82 0.41 -7.19
CA ILE A 70 2.07 1.67 -7.91
C ILE A 70 0.98 2.71 -7.61
N VAL A 71 -0.30 2.33 -7.68
CA VAL A 71 -1.42 3.23 -7.35
C VAL A 71 -1.32 3.71 -5.90
N ALA A 72 -1.05 2.81 -4.96
CA ALA A 72 -0.89 3.16 -3.55
C ALA A 72 0.30 4.11 -3.32
N THR A 73 1.44 3.87 -3.97
CA THR A 73 2.63 4.72 -3.92
C THR A 73 2.37 6.12 -4.48
N LEU A 74 1.62 6.23 -5.58
CA LEU A 74 1.26 7.53 -6.16
C LEU A 74 0.37 8.34 -5.23
N ILE A 75 -0.57 7.68 -4.54
CA ILE A 75 -1.40 8.33 -3.51
C ILE A 75 -0.53 8.73 -2.32
N LYS A 76 0.37 7.85 -1.84
CA LYS A 76 1.29 8.19 -0.74
C LYS A 76 2.21 9.36 -1.08
N ALA A 77 2.61 9.49 -2.35
CA ALA A 77 3.45 10.60 -2.82
C ALA A 77 2.76 11.97 -2.68
N THR A 78 1.42 12.03 -2.60
CA THR A 78 0.74 13.31 -2.33
C THR A 78 1.12 13.89 -0.97
N ASN A 79 1.60 13.06 -0.03
CA ASN A 79 2.11 13.54 1.26
C ASN A 79 3.35 14.43 1.14
N PHE A 80 4.07 14.44 0.01
CA PHE A 80 5.14 15.41 -0.21
C PHE A 80 4.65 16.85 -0.23
N PHE A 81 3.37 17.08 -0.53
CA PHE A 81 2.76 18.40 -0.53
C PHE A 81 2.20 18.80 0.84
N LEU A 82 2.26 17.92 1.85
CA LEU A 82 1.76 18.22 3.19
C LEU A 82 2.85 18.93 4.03
N PRO A 83 2.48 19.94 4.84
CA PRO A 83 3.41 20.55 5.79
C PRO A 83 3.82 19.53 6.87
N LEU A 84 5.01 19.72 7.46
CA LEU A 84 5.52 18.93 8.59
C LEU A 84 5.90 17.46 8.29
N THR A 85 5.95 17.04 7.02
CA THR A 85 6.53 15.73 6.64
C THR A 85 8.01 15.84 6.29
N SER A 86 8.85 15.06 6.98
CA SER A 86 10.21 14.80 6.50
C SER A 86 10.16 13.93 5.23
N VAL A 87 10.99 14.26 4.24
CA VAL A 87 11.11 13.52 2.97
C VAL A 87 11.31 12.01 3.21
N PHE A 88 12.11 11.64 4.21
CA PHE A 88 12.37 10.25 4.58
C PHE A 88 11.13 9.51 5.11
N LYS A 89 10.21 10.22 5.79
CA LYS A 89 8.93 9.66 6.27
C LYS A 89 7.93 9.40 5.14
N VAL A 90 8.22 9.87 3.92
CA VAL A 90 7.41 9.61 2.73
C VAL A 90 8.08 8.54 1.85
N ILE A 91 9.39 8.68 1.58
CA ILE A 91 10.14 7.73 0.74
C ILE A 91 10.18 6.33 1.34
N ASN A 92 10.38 6.20 2.65
CA ASN A 92 10.52 4.88 3.27
C ASN A 92 9.22 4.03 3.14
N PRO A 93 8.02 4.57 3.46
CA PRO A 93 6.76 3.90 3.14
C PRO A 93 6.56 3.64 1.65
N MET A 94 6.93 4.57 0.75
CA MET A 94 6.80 4.36 -0.69
C MET A 94 7.63 3.16 -1.18
N ALA A 95 8.87 3.03 -0.71
CA ALA A 95 9.73 1.90 -1.03
C ALA A 95 9.17 0.59 -0.46
N SER A 96 8.65 0.63 0.78
CA SER A 96 8.02 -0.53 1.41
C SER A 96 6.79 -1.02 0.64
N ILE A 97 5.91 -0.12 0.21
CA ILE A 97 4.73 -0.44 -0.62
C ILE A 97 5.16 -1.16 -1.91
N LEU A 98 6.16 -0.61 -2.62
CA LEU A 98 6.65 -1.19 -3.86
C LEU A 98 7.26 -2.58 -3.63
N LEU A 99 8.12 -2.73 -2.62
CA LEU A 99 8.73 -4.01 -2.29
C LEU A 99 7.70 -5.07 -1.88
N GLU A 100 6.70 -4.69 -1.09
CA GLU A 100 5.64 -5.61 -0.66
C GLU A 100 4.72 -6.02 -1.82
N SER A 101 4.44 -5.10 -2.75
CA SER A 101 3.68 -5.41 -3.97
C SER A 101 4.45 -6.31 -4.95
N LEU A 102 5.78 -6.22 -4.96
CA LEU A 102 6.67 -7.02 -5.81
C LEU A 102 6.95 -8.40 -5.21
N PHE A 103 7.11 -8.45 -3.89
CA PHE A 103 7.38 -9.67 -3.13
C PHE A 103 6.30 -9.93 -2.08
N PRO A 104 5.04 -10.14 -2.50
CA PRO A 104 3.97 -10.40 -1.55
C PRO A 104 4.26 -11.68 -0.77
N LEU A 105 3.86 -11.67 0.51
CA LEU A 105 4.05 -12.78 1.44
C LEU A 105 3.59 -14.11 0.85
N LYS A 106 4.21 -15.21 1.32
CA LYS A 106 3.88 -16.58 0.88
C LYS A 106 2.39 -16.93 1.00
N SER A 107 1.63 -16.29 1.89
CA SER A 107 0.17 -16.48 2.02
C SER A 107 -0.61 -16.08 0.74
N VAL A 108 -0.03 -15.21 -0.09
CA VAL A 108 -0.60 -14.75 -1.37
C VAL A 108 -0.07 -15.59 -2.55
N ARG A 109 0.92 -16.47 -2.33
CA ARG A 109 1.59 -17.24 -3.41
C ARG A 109 0.98 -18.62 -3.68
N ARG A 110 -0.05 -19.04 -2.94
CA ARG A 110 -0.72 -20.33 -3.15
C ARG A 110 -1.76 -20.25 -4.27
#